data_AF-U9UXD9-F1
#
_entry.id   AF-U9UXD9-F1
#
_cell.length_a   1.000
_cell.length_b   1.000
_cell.length_c   1.000
_cell.angle_alpha   90.00
_cell.angle_beta   90.00
_cell.angle_gamma   90.00
#
_symmetry.space_group_name_H-M   'P 1'
#
loop_
_entity.id
_entity.type
_entity.pdbx_description
1 polymer ?
#
loop_
_entity_poly.entity_id
_entity_poly.type
_entity_poly.pdbx_seq_one_letter_code
_entity_poly.pdbx_strand_id
1 'polypeptide(L)'
;MGKKQIAGDSAHISLPEMTKAQIIRLDDTLKYKRQFKNMGITVLMDLKVVAINKSNGHLQLKLFKGEQNKIIDDIHNPTRLENEVLDFDGRVAKSSRPNGNAFKNFSIVRSEDYTPSLFEARKEYWAKTQ
;
A
#
# COMPACT_ATOMS: atom_id res chain seq x y z
N MET A 1 7.69 -1.35 -26.83
CA MET A 1 7.16 -2.27 -25.80
C MET A 1 5.75 -1.87 -25.41
N GLY A 2 4.80 -2.81 -25.39
CA GLY A 2 3.38 -2.52 -25.14
C GLY A 2 3.04 -2.38 -23.65
N LYS A 3 2.02 -1.57 -23.32
CA LYS A 3 1.55 -1.32 -21.93
C LYS A 3 1.25 -2.60 -21.12
N LYS A 4 0.90 -3.72 -21.78
CA LYS A 4 0.64 -5.03 -21.13
C LYS A 4 1.92 -5.70 -20.61
N GLN A 5 3.04 -5.57 -21.31
CA GLN A 5 4.31 -6.21 -20.93
C GLN A 5 4.89 -5.55 -19.67
N ILE A 6 4.87 -4.21 -19.63
CA ILE A 6 5.30 -3.40 -18.47
C ILE A 6 4.51 -3.75 -17.19
N ALA A 7 3.21 -4.05 -17.32
CA ALA A 7 2.37 -4.42 -16.17
C ALA A 7 2.69 -5.83 -15.63
N GLY A 8 3.10 -6.75 -16.49
CA GLY A 8 3.54 -8.10 -16.10
C GLY A 8 4.90 -8.08 -15.41
N ASP A 9 5.86 -7.36 -15.98
CA ASP A 9 7.24 -7.36 -15.49
C ASP A 9 7.39 -6.53 -14.20
N SER A 10 6.66 -5.40 -14.09
CA SER A 10 6.62 -4.63 -12.84
C SER A 10 5.98 -5.39 -11.67
N ALA A 11 5.25 -6.50 -11.93
CA ALA A 11 4.63 -7.35 -10.91
C ALA A 11 5.66 -8.07 -10.01
N HIS A 12 6.94 -8.06 -10.40
CA HIS A 12 8.04 -8.55 -9.57
C HIS A 12 8.48 -7.60 -8.46
N ILE A 13 8.24 -6.27 -8.57
CA ILE A 13 8.62 -5.28 -7.55
C ILE A 13 7.78 -5.42 -6.26
N SER A 14 8.27 -6.20 -5.30
CA SER A 14 7.71 -6.39 -3.97
C SER A 14 7.65 -5.11 -3.14
N LEU A 15 6.88 -5.11 -2.05
CA LEU A 15 6.80 -3.96 -1.14
C LEU A 15 8.18 -3.59 -0.54
N PRO A 16 9.04 -4.54 -0.11
CA PRO A 16 10.37 -4.21 0.35
C PRO A 16 11.26 -3.62 -0.75
N GLU A 17 11.16 -4.11 -1.99
CA GLU A 17 11.88 -3.52 -3.12
C GLU A 17 11.42 -2.08 -3.40
N MET A 18 10.13 -1.76 -3.22
CA MET A 18 9.65 -0.39 -3.33
C MET A 18 10.29 0.56 -2.30
N THR A 19 10.59 0.07 -1.09
CA THR A 19 11.31 0.89 -0.08
C THR A 19 12.79 1.05 -0.43
N LYS A 20 13.45 -0.05 -0.83
CA LYS A 20 14.86 -0.04 -1.27
C LYS A 20 15.05 0.87 -2.48
N ALA A 21 14.11 0.86 -3.42
CA ALA A 21 14.09 1.73 -4.59
C ALA A 21 13.65 3.19 -4.30
N GLN A 22 13.41 3.56 -3.03
CA GLN A 22 12.96 4.90 -2.63
C GLN A 22 11.63 5.32 -3.29
N ILE A 23 10.81 4.36 -3.72
CA ILE A 23 9.46 4.59 -4.21
C ILE A 23 8.55 4.94 -3.03
N ILE A 24 8.62 4.17 -1.95
CA ILE A 24 8.01 4.47 -0.64
C ILE A 24 9.13 4.98 0.28
N ARG A 25 8.88 6.09 0.97
CA ARG A 25 9.86 6.80 1.81
C ARG A 25 9.32 7.00 3.22
N LEU A 26 10.25 7.29 4.13
CA LEU A 26 9.90 7.80 5.46
C LEU A 26 9.02 9.04 5.29
N ASP A 27 8.04 9.20 6.17
CA ASP A 27 7.05 10.28 6.15
C ASP A 27 6.05 10.30 5.00
N ASP A 28 6.10 9.35 4.06
CA ASP A 28 4.99 9.18 3.13
C ASP A 28 3.70 8.81 3.89
N THR A 29 2.56 9.31 3.41
CA THR A 29 1.25 8.82 3.83
C THR A 29 0.72 7.85 2.78
N LEU A 30 0.49 6.59 3.16
CA LEU A 30 -0.23 5.63 2.33
C LEU A 30 -1.73 5.77 2.58
N LYS A 31 -2.46 6.30 1.60
CA LYS A 31 -3.93 6.36 1.64
C LYS A 31 -4.51 5.05 1.15
N TYR A 32 -5.26 4.38 2.01
CA TYR A 32 -6.04 3.20 1.67
C TYR A 32 -7.47 3.59 1.30
N LYS A 33 -7.96 3.04 0.18
CA LYS A 33 -9.35 3.12 -0.23
C LYS A 33 -9.79 1.82 -0.87
N ARG A 34 -10.81 1.18 -0.31
CA ARG A 34 -11.44 0.00 -0.92
C ARG A 34 -12.95 -0.01 -0.71
N GLN A 35 -13.67 -0.30 -1.78
CA GLN A 35 -15.11 -0.52 -1.76
C GLN A 35 -15.42 -2.03 -1.74
N PHE A 36 -16.21 -2.45 -0.77
CA PHE A 36 -16.75 -3.80 -0.62
C PHE A 36 -18.21 -3.78 -1.08
N LYS A 37 -18.42 -3.86 -2.40
CA LYS A 37 -19.74 -3.69 -3.03
C LYS A 37 -20.81 -4.60 -2.43
N ASN A 38 -20.49 -5.88 -2.20
CA ASN A 38 -21.42 -6.86 -1.65
C ASN A 38 -21.87 -6.55 -0.21
N MET A 39 -21.15 -5.66 0.48
CA MET A 39 -21.46 -5.24 1.85
C MET A 39 -21.95 -3.79 1.92
N GLY A 40 -21.91 -3.04 0.80
CA GLY A 40 -22.20 -1.60 0.81
C GLY A 40 -21.18 -0.74 1.59
N ILE A 41 -20.00 -1.29 1.92
CA ILE A 41 -19.01 -0.61 2.78
C ILE A 41 -17.89 -0.01 1.93
N THR A 42 -17.48 1.21 2.26
CA THR A 42 -16.20 1.79 1.81
C THR A 42 -15.30 2.00 3.02
N VAL A 43 -14.10 1.44 2.95
CA VAL A 43 -13.05 1.67 3.96
C VAL A 43 -12.08 2.71 3.40
N LEU A 44 -11.86 3.76 4.18
CA LEU A 44 -10.89 4.82 3.94
C LEU A 44 -9.98 4.89 5.16
N MET A 45 -8.67 4.91 4.96
CA MET A 45 -7.71 5.00 6.07
C MET A 45 -6.42 5.64 5.60
N ASP A 46 -5.85 6.51 6.43
CA ASP A 46 -4.50 7.04 6.21
C ASP A 46 -3.52 6.24 7.06
N LEU A 47 -2.35 5.93 6.49
CA LEU A 47 -1.26 5.25 7.16
C LEU A 47 0.02 6.06 6.99
N LYS A 48 0.69 6.45 8.07
CA LYS A 48 1.97 7.16 8.01
C LYS A 48 3.12 6.16 8.05
N VAL A 49 4.08 6.26 7.12
CA VAL A 49 5.35 5.53 7.20
C VAL A 49 6.20 6.18 8.30
N VAL A 50 6.41 5.46 9.40
CA VAL A 50 7.14 5.99 10.57
C VAL A 50 8.54 5.40 10.73
N ALA A 51 8.80 4.21 10.16
CA ALA A 51 10.14 3.68 10.03
C ALA A 51 10.25 2.72 8.84
N ILE A 52 11.47 2.54 8.35
CA ILE A 52 11.82 1.55 7.33
C ILE A 52 13.06 0.81 7.83
N ASN A 53 12.97 -0.52 7.92
CA ASN A 53 14.14 -1.32 8.22
C ASN A 53 15.07 -1.35 7.00
N LYS A 54 16.27 -0.77 7.14
CA LYS A 54 17.23 -0.60 6.04
C LYS A 54 17.81 -1.92 5.51
N SER A 55 17.85 -2.99 6.31
CA SER A 55 18.45 -4.26 5.88
C SER A 55 17.52 -5.06 4.96
N ASN A 56 16.23 -5.13 5.33
CA ASN A 56 15.26 -5.96 4.62
C ASN A 56 14.22 -5.16 3.83
N GLY A 57 14.04 -3.85 4.09
CA GLY A 57 13.05 -2.99 3.45
C GLY A 57 11.65 -3.08 4.06
N HIS A 58 11.52 -3.62 5.28
CA HIS A 58 10.21 -3.78 5.92
C HIS A 58 9.73 -2.45 6.50
N LEU A 59 8.43 -2.20 6.37
CA LEU A 59 7.78 -0.97 6.82
C LEU A 59 7.29 -1.10 8.26
N GLN A 60 7.42 -0.02 9.01
CA GLN A 60 6.62 0.28 10.21
C GLN A 60 5.67 1.42 9.86
N LEU A 61 4.38 1.22 10.13
CA LEU A 61 3.31 2.14 9.74
C LEU A 61 2.44 2.49 10.95
N LYS A 62 2.00 3.75 11.01
CA LYS A 62 1.00 4.21 11.97
C LYS A 62 -0.35 4.38 11.27
N LEU A 63 -1.35 3.62 11.69
CA LEU A 63 -2.73 3.67 11.19
C LEU A 63 -3.53 4.69 12.00
N PHE A 64 -4.46 5.39 11.36
CA PHE A 64 -5.33 6.39 11.99
C PHE A 64 -6.81 6.05 11.78
N LYS A 65 -7.61 6.14 12.85
CA LYS A 65 -9.06 5.96 12.82
C LYS A 65 -9.72 6.84 13.88
N GLY A 66 -10.19 8.02 13.48
CA GLY A 66 -10.62 9.04 14.45
C GLY A 66 -9.47 9.40 15.39
N GLU A 67 -9.70 9.31 16.70
CA GLU A 67 -8.68 9.56 17.73
C GLU A 67 -7.78 8.33 17.98
N GLN A 68 -8.16 7.15 17.49
CA GLN A 68 -7.39 5.93 17.67
C GLN A 68 -6.23 5.85 16.69
N ASN A 69 -5.11 5.33 17.17
CA ASN A 69 -3.96 5.01 16.33
C ASN A 69 -3.34 3.66 16.75
N LYS A 70 -2.77 2.96 15.77
CA LYS A 70 -2.08 1.67 15.95
C LYS A 70 -0.78 1.70 15.16
N ILE A 71 0.31 1.26 15.78
CA ILE A 71 1.57 0.98 15.07
C ILE A 71 1.53 -0.49 14.62
N ILE A 72 1.89 -0.73 13.37
CA ILE A 72 2.11 -2.06 12.82
C ILE A 72 3.54 -2.17 12.28
N ASP A 73 4.16 -3.31 12.55
CA ASP A 73 5.56 -3.58 12.27
C ASP A 73 5.74 -4.67 11.22
N ASP A 74 6.97 -4.76 10.70
CA ASP A 74 7.42 -5.87 9.87
C ASP A 74 6.58 -6.05 8.58
N ILE A 75 6.04 -4.96 8.04
CA ILE A 75 5.18 -5.01 6.87
C ILE A 75 6.01 -5.14 5.59
N HIS A 76 5.91 -6.32 4.96
CA HIS A 76 6.63 -6.68 3.74
C HIS A 76 5.73 -7.24 2.62
N ASN A 77 4.42 -7.33 2.87
CA ASN A 77 3.45 -7.88 1.93
C ASN A 77 2.22 -6.94 1.86
N PRO A 78 1.78 -6.49 0.68
CA PRO A 78 0.60 -5.63 0.52
C PRO A 78 -0.69 -6.27 1.04
N THR A 79 -0.84 -7.60 0.96
CA THR A 79 -2.01 -8.32 1.50
C THR A 79 -1.99 -8.34 3.01
N ARG A 80 -0.81 -8.48 3.65
CA ARG A 80 -0.67 -8.34 5.10
C ARG A 80 -1.03 -6.92 5.53
N LEU A 81 -0.54 -5.91 4.81
CA LEU A 81 -0.86 -4.51 5.07
C LEU A 81 -2.37 -4.24 4.99
N GLU A 82 -3.04 -4.72 3.93
CA GLU A 82 -4.49 -4.58 3.78
C GLU A 82 -5.26 -5.28 4.91
N ASN A 83 -4.82 -6.46 5.33
CA ASN A 83 -5.45 -7.16 6.44
C ASN A 83 -5.33 -6.41 7.77
N GLU A 84 -4.18 -5.81 8.07
CA GLU A 84 -4.01 -4.97 9.26
C GLU A 84 -4.93 -3.75 9.25
N VAL A 85 -5.08 -3.10 8.09
CA VAL A 85 -6.01 -1.97 7.90
C VAL A 85 -7.46 -2.39 8.16
N LEU A 86 -7.88 -3.51 7.57
CA LEU A 86 -9.24 -4.01 7.72
C LEU A 86 -9.53 -4.56 9.11
N ASP A 87 -8.54 -5.16 9.77
CA ASP A 87 -8.64 -5.61 11.16
C ASP A 87 -8.77 -4.39 12.10
N PHE A 88 -8.04 -3.30 11.85
CA PHE A 88 -8.16 -2.07 12.64
C PHE A 88 -9.46 -1.29 12.35
N ASP A 89 -9.92 -1.30 11.09
CA ASP A 89 -11.23 -0.73 10.73
C ASP A 89 -12.40 -1.51 11.35
N GLY A 90 -12.31 -2.85 11.37
CA GLY A 90 -13.25 -3.73 12.08
C GLY A 90 -14.61 -3.93 11.41
N ARG A 91 -14.94 -3.22 10.32
CA ARG A 91 -16.25 -3.37 9.63
C ARG A 91 -16.27 -4.51 8.60
N VAL A 92 -15.12 -5.07 8.25
CA VAL A 92 -14.99 -6.12 7.21
C VAL A 92 -14.40 -7.39 7.80
N ALA A 93 -15.24 -8.41 7.98
CA ALA A 93 -14.84 -9.74 8.44
C ALA A 93 -13.83 -10.39 7.48
N LYS A 94 -12.88 -11.17 8.01
CA LYS A 94 -11.84 -11.85 7.22
C LYS A 94 -12.40 -12.71 6.09
N SER A 95 -13.49 -13.44 6.35
CA SER A 95 -14.19 -14.28 5.37
C SER A 95 -14.87 -13.50 4.25
N SER A 96 -15.11 -12.20 4.43
CA SER A 96 -15.76 -11.34 3.44
C SER A 96 -14.77 -10.55 2.58
N ARG A 97 -13.46 -10.72 2.79
CA ARG A 97 -12.41 -10.00 2.05
C ARG A 97 -12.17 -10.68 0.70
N PRO A 98 -12.45 -10.03 -0.44
CA PRO A 98 -12.22 -10.64 -1.73
C PRO A 98 -10.72 -10.72 -2.04
N ASN A 99 -10.30 -11.77 -2.74
CA ASN A 99 -8.97 -11.84 -3.32
C ASN A 99 -8.80 -10.72 -4.36
N GLY A 100 -7.70 -9.98 -4.28
CA GLY A 100 -7.45 -8.86 -5.17
C GLY A 100 -6.03 -8.34 -5.07
N ASN A 101 -5.64 -7.49 -6.02
CA ASN A 101 -4.35 -6.84 -5.99
C ASN A 101 -4.40 -5.64 -5.03
N ALA A 102 -3.95 -5.87 -3.79
CA ALA A 102 -3.91 -4.86 -2.74
C ALA A 102 -3.10 -3.60 -3.13
N PHE A 103 -2.10 -3.68 -4.01
CA PHE A 103 -1.34 -2.50 -4.47
C PHE A 103 -2.21 -1.43 -5.13
N LYS A 104 -3.37 -1.79 -5.70
CA LYS A 104 -4.30 -0.82 -6.31
C LYS A 104 -5.10 -0.03 -5.28
N ASN A 105 -5.20 -0.53 -4.05
CA ASN A 105 -6.01 0.07 -3.00
C ASN A 105 -5.23 1.06 -2.13
N PHE A 106 -3.91 1.15 -2.33
CA PHE A 106 -3.03 2.08 -1.63
C PHE A 106 -2.44 3.11 -2.58
N SER A 107 -2.45 4.38 -2.18
CA SER A 107 -1.79 5.49 -2.88
C SER A 107 -0.77 6.17 -1.99
N ILE A 108 0.38 6.54 -2.55
CA ILE A 108 1.42 7.31 -1.84
C ILE A 108 1.05 8.77 -1.92
N VAL A 109 0.91 9.46 -0.79
CA VAL A 109 0.79 10.91 -0.73
C VAL A 109 2.07 11.46 -0.10
N ARG A 110 2.87 12.13 -0.93
CA ARG A 110 4.15 12.76 -0.52
C ARG A 110 4.10 14.28 -0.60
N SER A 111 3.42 14.80 -1.62
CA SER A 111 3.17 16.22 -1.86
C SER A 111 1.82 16.37 -2.56
N GLU A 112 1.35 17.61 -2.74
CA GLU A 112 0.06 17.90 -3.39
C GLU A 112 -0.07 17.25 -4.78
N ASP A 113 1.03 17.21 -5.54
CA ASP A 113 1.07 16.67 -6.91
C ASP A 113 1.55 15.21 -7.01
N TYR A 114 1.89 14.56 -5.88
CA TYR A 114 2.39 13.19 -5.88
C TYR A 114 1.45 12.26 -5.12
N THR A 115 0.47 11.72 -5.85
CA THR A 115 -0.55 10.80 -5.32
C THR A 115 -0.72 9.49 -6.10
N PRO A 116 0.34 8.82 -6.63
CA PRO A 116 0.15 7.61 -7.42
C PRO A 116 -0.29 6.43 -6.54
N SER A 117 -1.07 5.50 -7.11
CA SER A 117 -1.25 4.18 -6.50
C SER A 117 0.09 3.44 -6.42
N LEU A 118 0.25 2.51 -5.47
CA LEU A 118 1.47 1.69 -5.42
C LEU A 118 1.67 0.90 -6.71
N PHE A 119 0.58 0.50 -7.37
CA PHE A 119 0.63 -0.14 -8.69
C PHE A 119 1.18 0.80 -9.78
N GLU A 120 0.77 2.07 -9.80
CA GLU A 120 1.28 3.07 -10.74
C GLU A 120 2.74 3.40 -10.46
N ALA A 121 3.09 3.65 -9.20
CA ALA A 121 4.46 3.96 -8.79
C ALA A 121 5.44 2.84 -9.17
N ARG A 122 5.02 1.56 -9.08
CA ARG A 122 5.80 0.41 -9.57
C ARG A 122 6.04 0.46 -11.08
N LYS A 123 4.99 0.72 -11.86
CA LYS A 123 5.11 0.81 -13.32
C LYS A 123 5.99 1.97 -13.75
N GLU A 124 5.85 3.13 -13.09
CA GLU A 124 6.66 4.31 -13.36
C GLU A 124 8.15 4.06 -13.08
N TYR A 125 8.46 3.44 -11.94
CA TYR A 125 9.83 3.07 -11.61
C TYR A 125 10.39 2.10 -12.64
N TRP A 126 9.67 1.01 -12.93
CA TRP A 126 10.10 0.02 -13.92
C TRP A 126 10.38 0.68 -15.28
N ALA A 127 9.47 1.51 -15.78
CA ALA A 127 9.63 2.19 -17.06
C ALA A 127 10.82 3.16 -17.12
N LYS A 128 11.27 3.69 -15.98
CA LYS A 128 12.46 4.56 -15.89
C LYS A 128 13.78 3.79 -15.77
N THR A 129 13.71 2.53 -15.32
CA THR A 129 14.89 1.66 -15.10
C THR A 129 15.10 0.64 -16.22
N GLN A 130 14.33 0.73 -17.30
CA GLN A 130 14.55 0.03 -18.56
C GLN A 130 15.33 0.93 -19.52
#